data_AF-A0A935GAL1-F1
#
_entry.id   AF-A0A935GAL1-F1
#
_cell.length_a   1.000
_cell.length_b   1.000
_cell.length_c   1.000
_cell.angle_alpha   90.00
_cell.angle_beta   90.00
_cell.angle_gamma   90.00
#
_symmetry.space_group_name_H-M   'P 1'
#
loop_
_entity.id
_entity.type
_entity.pdbx_description
1 polymer ?
#
loop_
_entity_poly.entity_id
_entity_poly.type
_entity_poly.pdbx_seq_one_letter_code
_entity_poly.pdbx_strand_id
1 'polypeptide(L)'
;MNDLMNYNYTTYYELYDGSQGGQDAPGNPTATNVSTIVNNGVGNIFYCGHGDDTYWVTTNFSNSNVNTLTNYNKLPFIYSVACVVGHFNVGTCFCEAWMRANKTNGPTGAIGIFGSTINQSWAPPMTAQDEMADILVESYTSNIKRTFAGIGINGCFKMNDVHADYNMTDTWTVFGDPSIVLRTKNPMNMTVSHPSSINTGTSNINVTCNVNGAYVSITLNNQILGTGYVSNGTANITLNPAPSNGGETLKVCVTAYNYIPYIGDILVAGTSTNPLNFTATSISQSQIDLSWSLNSSNNPVLLVYNTTNTFGTPTSGTTYNVGQTINGGGTIIYNGSNTTFSHTGLNSNTTYYYKIFSIMTGNTYSTGVTAQATTLPDPISGFSLDFEACADWSTDFTPWTSYDGDGKNTYQSSDCDFTGEGTAFGFMAFNPSLAGCFTTHGGQRCGVSICPVDATESNDWIISPQIQMRENGSISFWVYSPKPST
;
A
#
# COMPACT_ATOMS: atom_id res chain seq x y z
N MET A 1 21.35 31.95 -13.00
CA MET A 1 22.53 31.06 -12.75
C MET A 1 23.43 31.60 -11.65
N ASN A 2 23.90 32.85 -11.75
CA ASN A 2 24.71 33.48 -10.72
C ASN A 2 24.03 33.45 -9.34
N ASP A 3 22.71 33.60 -9.29
CA ASP A 3 21.95 33.61 -8.03
C ASP A 3 22.02 32.27 -7.30
N LEU A 4 21.90 31.15 -8.04
CA LEU A 4 22.04 29.81 -7.47
C LEU A 4 23.45 29.58 -6.90
N MET A 5 24.48 29.99 -7.64
CA MET A 5 25.88 29.86 -7.25
C MET A 5 26.27 30.77 -6.07
N ASN A 6 25.67 31.97 -6.00
CA ASN A 6 25.86 32.91 -4.89
C ASN A 6 25.12 32.48 -3.62
N TYR A 7 24.20 31.53 -3.72
CA TYR A 7 23.43 31.03 -2.59
C TYR A 7 24.07 29.80 -1.94
N ASN A 8 23.95 28.63 -2.54
CA ASN A 8 24.36 27.36 -1.94
C ASN A 8 24.89 26.32 -2.96
N TYR A 9 24.73 26.57 -4.26
CA TYR A 9 25.19 25.65 -5.30
C TYR A 9 26.67 25.87 -5.61
N THR A 10 27.41 24.77 -5.84
CA THR A 10 28.86 24.81 -6.10
C THR A 10 29.22 24.41 -7.53
N THR A 11 28.27 23.86 -8.28
CA THR A 11 28.46 23.33 -9.63
C THR A 11 27.20 23.57 -10.44
N TYR A 12 27.37 23.87 -11.73
CA TYR A 12 26.29 23.97 -12.70
C TYR A 12 26.71 23.33 -14.02
N TYR A 13 25.74 22.99 -14.87
CA TYR A 13 25.95 22.43 -16.19
C TYR A 13 25.08 23.18 -17.19
N GLU A 14 25.66 23.52 -18.35
CA GLU A 14 24.96 24.17 -19.46
C GLU A 14 24.77 23.15 -20.59
N LEU A 15 23.53 22.99 -21.04
CA LEU A 15 23.16 22.12 -22.17
C LEU A 15 22.26 22.94 -23.11
N TYR A 16 22.85 23.93 -23.78
CA TYR A 16 22.12 24.84 -24.66
C TYR A 16 22.21 24.38 -26.11
N ASP A 17 21.16 24.62 -26.91
CA ASP A 17 21.21 24.29 -28.34
C ASP A 17 22.15 25.25 -29.08
N GLY A 18 22.97 24.72 -29.98
CA GLY A 18 24.05 25.48 -30.61
C GLY A 18 25.20 25.82 -29.65
N SER A 19 26.22 26.51 -30.17
CA SER A 19 27.38 26.89 -29.36
C SER A 19 27.15 28.24 -28.69
N GLN A 20 26.88 28.24 -27.38
CA GLN A 20 26.57 29.46 -26.64
C GLN A 20 27.75 30.03 -25.84
N GLY A 21 28.87 29.31 -25.76
CA GLY A 21 30.08 29.74 -25.04
C GLY A 21 29.96 29.62 -23.52
N GLY A 22 31.00 30.03 -22.78
CA GLY A 22 31.02 29.84 -21.32
C GLY A 22 31.40 28.40 -20.94
N GLN A 23 30.56 27.73 -20.14
CA GLN A 23 30.74 26.31 -19.79
C GLN A 23 29.97 25.38 -20.75
N ASP A 24 29.17 25.94 -21.65
CA ASP A 24 28.47 25.22 -22.71
C ASP A 24 29.45 24.58 -23.71
N ALA A 25 29.21 23.30 -24.00
CA ALA A 25 30.02 22.54 -24.94
C ALA A 25 29.66 22.91 -26.39
N PRO A 26 30.62 22.97 -27.33
CA PRO A 26 30.30 23.25 -28.73
C PRO A 26 29.33 22.23 -29.34
N GLY A 27 28.37 22.72 -30.12
CA GLY A 27 27.38 21.91 -30.85
C GLY A 27 26.05 21.84 -30.11
N ASN A 28 25.28 20.78 -30.38
CA ASN A 28 23.97 20.59 -29.76
C ASN A 28 24.06 19.48 -28.69
N PRO A 29 23.43 19.66 -27.52
CA PRO A 29 23.47 18.67 -26.45
C PRO A 29 22.61 17.47 -26.82
N THR A 30 22.90 16.33 -26.19
CA THR A 30 22.26 15.04 -26.46
C THR A 30 21.66 14.44 -25.18
N ALA A 31 20.77 13.46 -25.35
CA ALA A 31 20.20 12.70 -24.24
C ALA A 31 21.28 12.04 -23.37
N THR A 32 22.43 11.68 -23.94
CA THR A 32 23.59 11.13 -23.21
C THR A 32 24.22 12.16 -22.29
N ASN A 33 24.25 13.44 -22.68
CA ASN A 33 24.76 14.49 -21.80
C ASN A 33 23.88 14.65 -20.56
N VAL A 34 22.55 14.65 -20.75
CA VAL A 34 21.57 14.70 -19.64
C VAL A 34 21.74 13.49 -18.72
N SER A 35 21.73 12.27 -19.26
CA SER A 35 21.84 11.06 -18.44
C SER A 35 23.16 11.01 -17.67
N THR A 36 24.28 11.44 -18.27
CA THR A 36 25.59 11.50 -17.60
C THR A 36 25.55 12.41 -16.39
N ILE A 37 24.99 13.62 -16.52
CA ILE A 37 24.90 14.59 -15.42
C ILE A 37 23.97 14.06 -14.33
N VAL A 38 22.78 13.58 -14.69
CA VAL A 38 21.78 13.09 -13.74
C VAL A 38 22.29 11.88 -12.97
N ASN A 39 22.93 10.92 -13.65
CA ASN A 39 23.49 9.71 -13.03
C ASN A 39 24.61 10.03 -12.01
N ASN A 40 25.41 11.06 -12.26
CA ASN A 40 26.42 11.52 -11.31
C ASN A 40 25.78 12.15 -10.05
N GLY A 41 24.61 12.77 -10.23
CA GLY A 41 23.80 13.38 -9.19
C GLY A 41 23.77 14.89 -9.32
N VAL A 42 22.58 15.45 -9.44
CA VAL A 42 22.33 16.89 -9.48
C VAL A 42 21.18 17.24 -8.53
N GLY A 43 21.22 18.44 -7.94
CA GLY A 43 20.20 18.86 -6.97
C GLY A 43 18.90 19.35 -7.62
N ASN A 44 18.99 19.99 -8.78
CA ASN A 44 17.85 20.53 -9.51
C ASN A 44 18.08 20.52 -11.02
N ILE A 45 16.99 20.68 -11.78
CA ILE A 45 17.03 20.92 -13.22
C ILE A 45 16.01 22.03 -13.54
N PHE A 46 16.49 23.08 -14.22
CA PHE A 46 15.65 24.09 -14.84
C PHE A 46 15.72 23.89 -16.35
N TYR A 47 14.61 23.48 -16.96
CA TYR A 47 14.51 23.33 -18.41
C TYR A 47 13.67 24.45 -18.99
N CYS A 48 14.11 25.05 -20.10
CA CYS A 48 13.35 26.01 -20.87
C CYS A 48 13.57 25.75 -22.36
N GLY A 49 12.51 25.31 -23.05
CA GLY A 49 12.58 24.98 -24.47
C GLY A 49 11.30 24.29 -24.95
N HIS A 50 11.35 23.67 -26.13
CA HIS A 50 10.23 22.88 -26.63
C HIS A 50 10.12 21.53 -25.90
N GLY A 51 8.90 21.04 -25.76
CA GLY A 51 8.61 19.72 -25.19
C GLY A 51 7.49 19.04 -25.95
N ASP A 52 7.41 17.74 -25.72
CA ASP A 52 6.39 16.85 -26.25
C ASP A 52 5.92 15.95 -25.10
N ASP A 53 4.87 15.14 -25.31
CA ASP A 53 4.27 14.26 -24.31
C ASP A 53 5.30 13.35 -23.63
N THR A 54 6.41 13.03 -24.30
CA THR A 54 7.36 11.99 -23.86
C THR A 54 8.84 12.41 -23.88
N TYR A 55 9.18 13.65 -24.23
CA TYR A 55 10.58 14.11 -24.28
C TYR A 55 10.75 15.64 -24.25
N TRP A 56 11.95 16.06 -23.88
CA TRP A 56 12.45 17.41 -24.16
C TRP A 56 13.08 17.47 -25.54
N VAL A 57 12.67 18.46 -26.35
CA VAL A 57 13.15 18.60 -27.73
C VAL A 57 14.64 18.94 -27.75
N THR A 58 15.06 19.94 -26.99
CA THR A 58 16.49 20.17 -26.76
C THR A 58 17.04 18.97 -25.99
N THR A 59 18.12 18.36 -26.50
CA THR A 59 18.72 17.06 -26.09
C THR A 59 18.06 15.79 -26.62
N ASN A 60 16.78 15.84 -27.02
CA ASN A 60 16.00 14.65 -27.35
C ASN A 60 15.94 13.61 -26.20
N PHE A 61 15.98 14.07 -24.95
CA PHE A 61 15.92 13.21 -23.76
C PHE A 61 14.48 12.80 -23.47
N SER A 62 14.21 11.51 -23.53
CA SER A 62 12.86 10.92 -23.56
C SER A 62 12.55 10.00 -22.39
N ASN A 63 11.30 9.54 -22.30
CA ASN A 63 10.88 8.48 -21.37
C ASN A 63 11.79 7.24 -21.41
N SER A 64 12.25 6.84 -22.61
CA SER A 64 13.17 5.71 -22.76
C SER A 64 14.51 5.96 -22.06
N ASN A 65 14.99 7.22 -22.04
CA ASN A 65 16.21 7.59 -21.34
C ASN A 65 15.99 7.70 -19.83
N VAL A 66 14.85 8.25 -19.39
CA VAL A 66 14.46 8.26 -17.97
C VAL A 66 14.48 6.85 -17.40
N ASN A 67 13.92 5.89 -18.14
CA ASN A 67 13.86 4.48 -17.74
C ASN A 67 15.22 3.79 -17.69
N THR A 68 16.31 4.38 -18.20
CA THR A 68 17.68 3.83 -18.12
C THR A 68 18.58 4.57 -17.14
N LEU A 69 18.08 5.59 -16.45
CA LEU A 69 18.84 6.31 -15.42
C LEU A 69 19.29 5.38 -14.28
N THR A 70 20.43 5.72 -13.70
CA THR A 70 21.11 5.03 -12.60
C THR A 70 21.43 5.97 -11.43
N ASN A 71 20.72 7.10 -11.35
CA ASN A 71 20.83 8.09 -10.27
C ASN A 71 20.14 7.62 -8.96
N TYR A 72 20.48 6.41 -8.49
CA TYR A 72 19.83 5.77 -7.35
C TYR A 72 19.81 6.68 -6.11
N ASN A 73 18.62 7.04 -5.64
CA ASN A 73 18.39 7.95 -4.51
C ASN A 73 19.06 9.35 -4.64
N LYS A 74 19.53 9.72 -5.83
CA LYS A 74 20.08 11.04 -6.17
C LYS A 74 19.09 11.78 -7.05
N LEU A 75 17.95 12.10 -6.45
CA LEU A 75 16.75 12.51 -7.17
C LEU A 75 16.66 14.06 -7.21
N PRO A 76 16.91 14.70 -8.36
CA PRO A 76 16.69 16.14 -8.50
C PRO A 76 15.20 16.49 -8.43
N PHE A 77 14.91 17.76 -8.14
CA PHE A 77 13.63 18.37 -8.48
C PHE A 77 13.74 19.13 -9.81
N ILE A 78 12.62 19.26 -10.53
CA ILE A 78 12.62 19.79 -11.90
C ILE A 78 11.53 20.85 -12.07
N TYR A 79 11.91 22.03 -12.57
CA TYR A 79 10.98 23.03 -13.10
C TYR A 79 11.12 23.08 -14.62
N SER A 80 10.09 22.64 -15.35
CA SER A 80 10.13 22.47 -16.80
C SER A 80 9.22 23.48 -17.50
N VAL A 81 9.81 24.49 -18.13
CA VAL A 81 9.16 25.36 -19.13
C VAL A 81 9.22 24.63 -20.48
N ALA A 82 8.14 23.91 -20.79
CA ALA A 82 7.98 23.12 -22.00
C ALA A 82 6.50 22.78 -22.25
N CYS A 83 6.12 22.63 -23.51
CA CYS A 83 4.79 22.17 -23.90
C CYS A 83 4.55 20.72 -23.45
N VAL A 84 3.33 20.43 -22.98
CA VAL A 84 2.70 19.10 -22.83
C VAL A 84 3.46 17.99 -22.08
N VAL A 85 4.63 18.28 -21.49
CA VAL A 85 5.42 17.29 -20.73
C VAL A 85 4.66 16.68 -19.54
N GLY A 86 3.58 17.32 -19.09
CA GLY A 86 2.67 16.86 -18.03
C GLY A 86 1.30 16.44 -18.54
N HIS A 87 1.10 16.12 -19.81
CA HIS A 87 -0.20 15.74 -20.38
C HIS A 87 -0.61 14.30 -19.98
N PHE A 88 -1.04 14.14 -18.73
CA PHE A 88 -1.19 12.83 -18.06
C PHE A 88 -2.47 12.03 -18.41
N ASN A 89 -3.32 12.52 -19.32
CA ASN A 89 -4.62 11.88 -19.65
C ASN A 89 -4.61 11.08 -20.97
N VAL A 90 -3.50 11.03 -21.71
CA VAL A 90 -3.37 10.30 -22.99
C VAL A 90 -2.46 9.07 -22.93
N GLY A 91 -1.58 8.99 -21.93
CA GLY A 91 -0.58 7.93 -21.76
C GLY A 91 0.40 8.31 -20.66
N THR A 92 1.45 7.51 -20.44
CA THR A 92 2.51 7.91 -19.49
C THR A 92 3.28 9.09 -20.07
N CYS A 93 3.00 10.29 -19.57
CA CYS A 93 3.67 11.51 -19.97
C CYS A 93 5.10 11.59 -19.39
N PHE A 94 5.87 12.56 -19.86
CA PHE A 94 7.26 12.76 -19.45
C PHE A 94 7.41 12.98 -17.94
N CYS A 95 6.54 13.81 -17.34
CA CYS A 95 6.53 14.02 -15.90
C CYS A 95 6.25 12.74 -15.11
N GLU A 96 5.31 11.90 -15.57
CA GLU A 96 5.03 10.62 -14.94
C GLU A 96 6.19 9.63 -15.07
N ALA A 97 6.87 9.60 -16.22
CA ALA A 97 8.04 8.73 -16.41
C ALA A 97 9.15 9.06 -15.39
N TRP A 98 9.44 10.35 -15.17
CA TRP A 98 10.40 10.80 -14.16
C TRP A 98 10.03 10.38 -12.74
N MET A 99 8.74 10.48 -12.39
CA MET A 99 8.26 10.15 -11.04
C MET A 99 8.10 8.65 -10.79
N ARG A 100 7.89 7.85 -11.85
CA ARG A 100 7.68 6.39 -11.76
C ARG A 100 8.98 5.60 -11.94
N ALA A 101 10.08 6.25 -12.32
CA ALA A 101 11.35 5.60 -12.58
C ALA A 101 11.88 4.88 -11.32
N ASN A 102 12.07 3.58 -11.43
CA ASN A 102 12.55 2.74 -10.34
C ASN A 102 13.36 1.56 -10.87
N LYS A 103 14.30 1.10 -10.05
CA LYS A 103 15.18 -0.05 -10.33
C LYS A 103 15.34 -0.89 -9.07
N THR A 104 15.93 -2.07 -9.21
CA THR A 104 16.18 -3.00 -8.08
C THR A 104 16.97 -2.36 -6.94
N ASN A 105 17.84 -1.39 -7.23
CA ASN A 105 18.69 -0.72 -6.24
C ASN A 105 18.04 0.52 -5.61
N GLY A 106 16.77 0.81 -5.93
CA GLY A 106 16.02 1.95 -5.41
C GLY A 106 15.51 2.90 -6.50
N PRO A 107 14.81 3.98 -6.09
CA PRO A 107 14.24 4.95 -7.02
C PRO A 107 15.32 5.66 -7.82
N THR A 108 15.02 5.90 -9.09
CA THR A 108 15.78 6.72 -10.03
C THR A 108 14.88 7.85 -10.54
N GLY A 109 15.33 8.68 -11.48
CA GLY A 109 14.50 9.78 -11.97
C GLY A 109 14.52 10.99 -11.03
N ALA A 110 13.35 11.51 -10.63
CA ALA A 110 13.22 12.79 -9.91
C ALA A 110 12.40 12.67 -8.62
N ILE A 111 12.61 13.60 -7.69
CA ILE A 111 11.83 13.68 -6.44
C ILE A 111 10.54 14.50 -6.62
N GLY A 112 10.51 15.35 -7.65
CA GLY A 112 9.37 16.15 -8.04
C GLY A 112 9.62 16.84 -9.38
N ILE A 113 8.59 16.96 -10.21
CA ILE A 113 8.65 17.70 -11.48
C ILE A 113 7.39 18.55 -11.64
N PHE A 114 7.58 19.79 -12.09
CA PHE A 114 6.52 20.75 -12.37
C PHE A 114 6.48 21.01 -13.87
N GLY A 115 5.42 20.55 -14.54
CA GLY A 115 5.31 20.56 -16.01
C GLY A 115 3.90 20.85 -16.51
N SER A 116 3.79 21.42 -17.71
CA SER A 116 2.51 21.83 -18.31
C SER A 116 1.73 20.65 -18.88
N THR A 117 0.41 20.65 -18.68
CA THR A 117 -0.53 19.71 -19.30
C THR A 117 -0.91 20.10 -20.73
N ILE A 118 -0.62 21.34 -21.15
CA ILE A 118 -0.92 21.87 -22.48
C ILE A 118 0.30 22.53 -23.14
N ASN A 119 0.14 23.03 -24.36
CA ASN A 119 1.14 23.89 -24.99
C ASN A 119 1.32 25.18 -24.18
N GLN A 120 2.57 25.54 -23.91
CA GLN A 120 2.91 26.75 -23.16
C GLN A 120 3.14 27.95 -24.08
N SER A 121 2.72 29.13 -23.61
CA SER A 121 3.18 30.41 -24.16
C SER A 121 4.68 30.58 -23.88
N TRP A 122 5.38 31.44 -24.63
CA TRP A 122 6.84 31.55 -24.50
C TRP A 122 7.25 32.38 -23.28
N ALA A 123 6.84 33.65 -23.22
CA ALA A 123 7.34 34.60 -22.22
C ALA A 123 6.77 34.41 -20.80
N PRO A 124 5.46 34.14 -20.60
CA PRO A 124 4.89 34.05 -19.24
C PRO A 124 5.54 32.95 -18.38
N PRO A 125 5.72 31.70 -18.86
CA PRO A 125 6.36 30.64 -18.06
C PRO A 125 7.83 30.91 -17.75
N MET A 126 8.56 31.65 -18.61
CA MET A 126 9.93 32.09 -18.30
C MET A 126 9.96 33.03 -17.09
N THR A 127 9.03 34.00 -17.02
CA THR A 127 8.91 34.90 -15.86
C THR A 127 8.60 34.13 -14.57
N ALA A 128 7.75 33.11 -14.65
CA ALA A 128 7.49 32.24 -13.52
C ALA A 128 8.73 31.44 -13.09
N GLN A 129 9.49 30.88 -14.05
CA GLN A 129 10.70 30.11 -13.75
C GLN A 129 11.82 30.97 -13.13
N ASP A 130 11.99 32.21 -13.59
CA ASP A 130 12.92 33.17 -12.98
C ASP A 130 12.54 33.44 -11.52
N GLU A 131 11.26 33.73 -11.25
CA GLU A 131 10.79 33.96 -9.88
C GLU A 131 10.90 32.69 -9.01
N MET A 132 10.69 31.49 -9.56
CA MET A 132 10.95 30.24 -8.83
C MET A 132 12.41 30.16 -8.37
N ALA A 133 13.35 30.58 -9.22
CA ALA A 133 14.77 30.63 -8.85
C ALA A 133 15.03 31.69 -7.77
N ASP A 134 14.46 32.90 -7.89
CA ASP A 134 14.60 33.98 -6.91
C ASP A 134 14.06 33.60 -5.52
N ILE A 135 12.91 32.92 -5.46
CA ILE A 135 12.32 32.44 -4.21
C ILE A 135 13.16 31.29 -3.65
N LEU A 136 13.65 30.36 -4.49
CA LEU A 136 14.49 29.23 -4.08
C LEU A 136 15.78 29.67 -3.39
N VAL A 137 16.38 30.78 -3.86
CA VAL A 137 17.60 31.36 -3.28
C VAL A 137 17.34 32.34 -2.13
N GLU A 138 16.09 32.41 -1.66
CA GLU A 138 15.66 33.27 -0.55
C GLU A 138 15.98 34.76 -0.78
N SER A 139 15.88 35.25 -2.03
CA SER A 139 16.09 36.67 -2.39
C SER A 139 15.16 37.63 -1.62
N TYR A 140 14.05 37.12 -1.10
CA TYR A 140 13.02 37.89 -0.37
C TYR A 140 12.90 37.44 1.08
N THR A 141 13.39 38.25 2.01
CA THR A 141 13.30 37.97 3.46
C THR A 141 11.85 37.88 3.98
N SER A 142 10.90 38.55 3.31
CA SER A 142 9.47 38.50 3.64
C SER A 142 8.69 37.42 2.88
N ASN A 143 9.31 36.71 1.94
CA ASN A 143 8.67 35.69 1.11
C ASN A 143 9.50 34.41 1.02
N ILE A 144 9.71 33.76 2.17
CA ILE A 144 10.40 32.48 2.24
C ILE A 144 9.43 31.35 1.87
N LYS A 145 9.79 30.55 0.87
CA LYS A 145 9.13 29.29 0.51
C LYS A 145 10.20 28.21 0.37
N ARG A 146 9.94 27.04 0.95
CA ARG A 146 10.90 25.93 0.94
C ARG A 146 10.30 24.62 0.44
N THR A 147 8.99 24.56 0.27
CA THR A 147 8.31 23.40 -0.31
C THR A 147 8.34 23.47 -1.83
N PHE A 148 8.41 22.31 -2.50
CA PHE A 148 8.48 22.22 -3.96
C PHE A 148 7.34 22.97 -4.66
N ALA A 149 6.10 22.71 -4.25
CA ALA A 149 4.94 23.41 -4.81
C ALA A 149 4.86 24.87 -4.32
N GLY A 150 5.31 25.16 -3.09
CA GLY A 150 5.30 26.52 -2.56
C GLY A 150 6.14 27.48 -3.40
N ILE A 151 7.33 27.04 -3.83
CA ILE A 151 8.19 27.79 -4.75
C ILE A 151 7.55 27.89 -6.14
N GLY A 152 7.11 26.75 -6.70
CA GLY A 152 6.51 26.69 -8.04
C GLY A 152 5.29 27.62 -8.20
N ILE A 153 4.32 27.51 -7.29
CA ILE A 153 3.08 28.29 -7.37
C ILE A 153 3.31 29.79 -7.13
N ASN A 154 4.24 30.17 -6.24
CA ASN A 154 4.56 31.59 -6.05
C ASN A 154 5.27 32.16 -7.30
N GLY A 155 6.06 31.36 -8.01
CA GLY A 155 6.57 31.74 -9.33
C GLY A 155 5.46 32.00 -10.34
N CYS A 156 4.45 31.11 -10.40
CA CYS A 156 3.27 31.33 -11.25
C CYS A 156 2.51 32.62 -10.87
N PHE A 157 2.46 33.01 -9.59
CA PHE A 157 1.85 34.28 -9.19
C PHE A 157 2.58 35.49 -9.76
N LYS A 158 3.92 35.46 -9.82
CA LYS A 158 4.67 36.53 -10.50
C LYS A 158 4.36 36.59 -11.99
N MET A 159 4.24 35.45 -12.65
CA MET A 159 3.78 35.39 -14.04
C MET A 159 2.39 36.01 -14.20
N ASN A 160 1.46 35.70 -13.30
CA ASN A 160 0.12 36.27 -13.33
C ASN A 160 0.13 37.79 -13.12
N ASP A 161 0.94 38.31 -12.20
CA ASP A 161 1.05 39.74 -11.94
C ASP A 161 1.60 40.53 -13.14
N VAL A 162 2.50 39.91 -13.92
CA VAL A 162 3.15 40.55 -15.08
C VAL A 162 2.35 40.38 -16.36
N HIS A 163 1.75 39.20 -16.59
CA HIS A 163 1.18 38.79 -17.88
C HIS A 163 -0.32 38.54 -17.86
N ALA A 164 -0.96 38.49 -16.67
CA ALA A 164 -2.36 38.07 -16.49
C ALA A 164 -2.67 36.68 -17.09
N ASP A 165 -1.68 35.78 -17.13
CA ASP A 165 -1.78 34.45 -17.75
C ASP A 165 -2.18 33.35 -16.75
N TYR A 166 -3.39 33.49 -16.19
CA TYR A 166 -3.94 32.55 -15.21
C TYR A 166 -4.14 31.14 -15.80
N ASN A 167 -4.44 31.06 -17.11
CA ASN A 167 -4.63 29.78 -17.81
C ASN A 167 -3.34 28.94 -17.85
N MET A 168 -2.17 29.58 -17.96
CA MET A 168 -0.89 28.88 -17.80
C MET A 168 -0.67 28.38 -16.37
N THR A 169 -1.09 29.15 -15.37
CA THR A 169 -1.02 28.70 -13.97
C THR A 169 -1.88 27.46 -13.73
N ASP A 170 -3.11 27.44 -14.25
CA ASP A 170 -4.06 26.33 -14.08
C ASP A 170 -3.58 25.02 -14.70
N THR A 171 -2.67 25.10 -15.67
CA THR A 171 -2.21 23.95 -16.46
C THR A 171 -0.80 23.49 -16.11
N TRP A 172 -0.03 24.26 -15.33
CA TRP A 172 1.25 23.82 -14.79
C TRP A 172 1.01 22.95 -13.55
N THR A 173 1.33 21.65 -13.66
CA THR A 173 0.93 20.63 -12.69
C THR A 173 2.13 20.07 -11.93
N VAL A 174 1.98 19.93 -10.61
CA VAL A 174 2.97 19.27 -9.73
C VAL A 174 2.81 17.76 -9.83
N PHE A 175 3.88 17.07 -10.21
CA PHE A 175 4.00 15.63 -10.11
C PHE A 175 4.99 15.29 -8.99
N GLY A 176 4.52 14.55 -7.99
CA GLY A 176 5.24 14.29 -6.74
C GLY A 176 4.53 14.92 -5.54
N ASP A 177 5.21 14.97 -4.40
CA ASP A 177 4.65 15.51 -3.17
C ASP A 177 4.84 17.04 -3.12
N PRO A 178 3.74 17.84 -3.06
CA PRO A 178 3.83 19.30 -3.04
C PRO A 178 4.51 19.86 -1.79
N SER A 179 4.54 19.08 -0.70
CA SER A 179 5.04 19.49 0.61
C SER A 179 6.53 19.24 0.83
N ILE A 180 7.21 18.59 -0.12
CA ILE A 180 8.64 18.28 -0.01
C ILE A 180 9.43 19.56 0.24
N VAL A 181 10.11 19.62 1.37
CA VAL A 181 11.09 20.68 1.66
C VAL A 181 12.35 20.43 0.84
N LEU A 182 12.59 21.30 -0.14
CA LEU A 182 13.73 21.17 -1.06
C LEU A 182 15.06 21.35 -0.32
N ARG A 183 16.11 20.75 -0.89
CA ARG A 183 17.49 20.93 -0.44
C ARG A 183 18.28 21.67 -1.52
N THR A 184 19.03 22.67 -1.10
CA THR A 184 19.87 23.52 -1.96
C THR A 184 21.35 23.35 -1.68
N LYS A 185 21.72 22.56 -0.67
CA LYS A 185 23.10 22.16 -0.36
C LYS A 185 23.15 20.75 0.24
N ASN A 186 24.38 20.25 0.39
CA ASN A 186 24.65 19.07 1.18
C ASN A 186 24.04 19.20 2.59
N PRO A 187 23.26 18.21 3.05
CA PRO A 187 22.51 18.34 4.27
C PRO A 187 23.43 18.32 5.49
N MET A 188 23.13 19.16 6.46
CA MET A 188 23.89 19.31 7.72
C MET A 188 23.25 18.48 8.84
N ASN A 189 24.01 18.21 9.91
CA ASN A 189 23.50 17.52 11.09
C ASN A 189 22.89 18.50 12.09
N MET A 190 21.81 18.07 12.76
CA MET A 190 21.26 18.74 13.95
C MET A 190 21.75 18.02 15.21
N THR A 191 21.93 18.77 16.30
CA THR A 191 22.14 18.25 17.65
C THR A 191 20.84 18.42 18.41
N VAL A 192 20.13 17.31 18.65
CA VAL A 192 18.84 17.27 19.32
C VAL A 192 18.95 16.53 20.65
N SER A 193 18.30 17.02 21.71
CA SER A 193 18.17 16.31 22.98
C SER A 193 16.76 16.43 23.54
N HIS A 194 16.26 15.32 24.09
CA HIS A 194 14.97 15.18 24.76
C HIS A 194 15.10 14.13 25.88
N PRO A 195 14.15 14.04 26.82
CA PRO A 195 14.14 12.98 27.83
C PRO A 195 14.11 11.59 27.17
N SER A 196 14.84 10.62 27.72
CA SER A 196 14.77 9.22 27.25
C SER A 196 13.49 8.50 27.72
N SER A 197 12.86 9.01 28.80
CA SER A 197 11.60 8.50 29.31
C SER A 197 10.76 9.60 29.95
N ILE A 198 9.44 9.39 29.99
CA ILE A 198 8.43 10.23 30.66
C ILE A 198 7.44 9.33 31.41
N ASN A 199 6.71 9.84 32.40
CA ASN A 199 5.63 9.07 33.03
C ASN A 199 4.32 9.19 32.25
N THR A 200 3.42 8.22 32.43
CA THR A 200 2.01 8.36 32.00
C THR A 200 1.40 9.67 32.55
N GLY A 201 0.56 10.32 31.76
CA GLY A 201 -0.05 11.61 32.08
C GLY A 201 0.84 12.83 31.83
N THR A 202 2.12 12.65 31.44
CA THR A 202 2.98 13.78 31.06
C THR A 202 2.39 14.51 29.86
N SER A 203 2.02 15.77 30.03
CA SER A 203 1.36 16.58 28.99
C SER A 203 2.31 17.51 28.25
N ASN A 204 3.60 17.53 28.61
CA ASN A 204 4.52 18.52 28.07
C ASN A 204 5.97 18.00 28.07
N ILE A 205 6.66 18.11 26.93
CA ILE A 205 8.04 17.63 26.71
C ILE A 205 8.90 18.79 26.21
N ASN A 206 10.02 19.02 26.89
CA ASN A 206 11.05 19.93 26.39
C ASN A 206 12.00 19.21 25.44
N VAL A 207 12.14 19.72 24.22
CA VAL A 207 13.10 19.28 23.21
C VAL A 207 14.08 20.42 22.95
N THR A 208 15.37 20.14 23.00
CA THR A 208 16.41 21.12 22.66
C THR A 208 17.03 20.79 21.30
N CYS A 209 17.40 21.82 20.55
CA CYS A 209 18.03 21.69 19.24
C CYS A 209 18.94 22.90 18.98
N ASN A 210 20.10 22.69 18.37
CA ASN A 210 21.02 23.77 18.00
C ASN A 210 20.53 24.64 16.82
N VAL A 211 19.41 24.30 16.16
CA VAL A 211 18.87 25.01 15.00
C VAL A 211 17.55 25.68 15.36
N ASN A 212 17.56 27.01 15.48
CA ASN A 212 16.33 27.80 15.64
C ASN A 212 15.47 27.70 14.37
N GLY A 213 14.15 27.63 14.55
CA GLY A 213 13.19 27.40 13.46
C GLY A 213 13.09 25.95 13.01
N ALA A 214 13.86 25.02 13.59
CA ALA A 214 13.61 23.59 13.40
C ALA A 214 12.22 23.23 13.94
N TYR A 215 11.53 22.32 13.26
CA TYR A 215 10.18 21.89 13.60
C TYR A 215 10.22 20.53 14.28
N VAL A 216 9.65 20.44 15.47
CA VAL A 216 9.56 19.24 16.29
C VAL A 216 8.15 18.67 16.17
N SER A 217 8.06 17.36 15.97
CA SER A 217 6.82 16.59 16.05
C SER A 217 7.04 15.38 16.97
N ILE A 218 6.09 15.16 17.88
CA ILE A 218 6.07 13.99 18.76
C ILE A 218 4.86 13.15 18.39
N THR A 219 5.09 11.89 18.02
CA THR A 219 4.04 10.98 17.57
C THR A 219 3.99 9.71 18.42
N LEU A 220 2.81 9.10 18.48
CA LEU A 220 2.58 7.78 19.05
C LEU A 220 1.68 7.01 18.08
N ASN A 221 2.09 5.80 17.66
CA ASN A 221 1.32 4.98 16.71
C ASN A 221 0.90 5.77 15.44
N ASN A 222 1.84 6.54 14.89
CA ASN A 222 1.65 7.44 13.74
C ASN A 222 0.62 8.58 13.93
N GLN A 223 0.16 8.82 15.16
CA GLN A 223 -0.68 9.98 15.50
C GLN A 223 0.18 11.08 16.11
N ILE A 224 0.03 12.31 15.64
CA ILE A 224 0.71 13.49 16.20
C ILE A 224 0.07 13.81 17.55
N LEU A 225 0.88 13.79 18.62
CA LEU A 225 0.47 14.23 19.94
C LEU A 225 0.76 15.71 20.15
N GLY A 226 1.85 16.21 19.58
CA GLY A 226 2.28 17.59 19.78
C GLY A 226 3.33 18.02 18.77
N THR A 227 3.35 19.31 18.49
CA THR A 227 4.34 19.93 17.59
C THR A 227 4.79 21.28 18.12
N GLY A 228 5.91 21.78 17.64
CA GLY A 228 6.42 23.09 18.02
C GLY A 228 7.70 23.47 17.28
N TYR A 229 7.97 24.77 17.20
CA TYR A 229 9.21 25.28 16.64
C TYR A 229 10.24 25.52 17.73
N VAL A 230 11.50 25.24 17.41
CA VAL A 230 12.64 25.57 18.25
C VAL A 230 12.87 27.08 18.23
N SER A 231 12.87 27.70 19.40
CA SER A 231 13.21 29.11 19.61
C SER A 231 14.18 29.23 20.77
N ASN A 232 15.26 29.97 20.59
CA ASN A 232 16.36 30.08 21.55
C ASN A 232 16.89 28.71 22.01
N GLY A 233 17.00 27.75 21.07
CA GLY A 233 17.54 26.42 21.30
C GLY A 233 16.59 25.41 21.95
N THR A 234 15.33 25.77 22.22
CA THR A 234 14.34 24.92 22.88
C THR A 234 12.97 24.97 22.19
N ALA A 235 12.25 23.86 22.21
CA ALA A 235 10.84 23.77 21.86
C ALA A 235 10.10 23.05 23.00
N ASN A 236 9.06 23.69 23.52
CA ASN A 236 8.22 23.10 24.55
C ASN A 236 6.96 22.51 23.92
N ILE A 237 6.86 21.18 23.88
CA ILE A 237 5.85 20.45 23.12
C ILE A 237 4.74 19.97 24.05
N THR A 238 3.55 20.55 23.91
CA THR A 238 2.36 20.06 24.60
C THR A 238 1.80 18.83 23.88
N LEU A 239 1.59 17.76 24.63
CA LEU A 239 1.01 16.50 24.16
C LEU A 239 -0.50 16.49 24.38
N ASN A 240 -1.25 16.22 23.32
CA ASN A 240 -2.69 16.09 23.37
C ASN A 240 -3.17 14.93 22.47
N PRO A 241 -3.70 13.83 23.03
CA PRO A 241 -3.79 13.56 24.47
C PRO A 241 -2.42 13.27 25.09
N ALA A 242 -2.31 13.43 26.42
CA ALA A 242 -1.16 12.93 27.15
C ALA A 242 -1.12 11.38 27.10
N PRO A 243 0.06 10.75 26.96
CA PRO A 243 0.17 9.29 26.93
C PRO A 243 -0.34 8.68 28.23
N SER A 244 -1.20 7.67 28.13
CA SER A 244 -1.87 7.06 29.29
C SER A 244 -1.44 5.62 29.57
N ASN A 245 -0.64 5.01 28.69
CA ASN A 245 -0.23 3.61 28.85
C ASN A 245 1.29 3.51 28.98
N GLY A 246 1.73 2.92 30.10
CA GLY A 246 3.14 2.56 30.25
C GLY A 246 3.55 1.48 29.24
N GLY A 247 4.80 1.56 28.77
CA GLY A 247 5.37 0.69 27.76
C GLY A 247 5.24 1.20 26.31
N GLU A 248 4.50 2.28 26.08
CA GLU A 248 4.43 2.94 24.77
C GLU A 248 5.75 3.65 24.43
N THR A 249 6.07 3.73 23.13
CA THR A 249 7.23 4.48 22.62
C THR A 249 6.74 5.64 21.77
N LEU A 250 7.05 6.87 22.18
CA LEU A 250 6.87 8.06 21.36
C LEU A 250 8.04 8.21 20.39
N LYS A 251 7.76 8.67 19.17
CA LYS A 251 8.78 9.11 18.22
C LYS A 251 8.90 10.63 18.26
N VAL A 252 10.12 11.12 18.42
CA VAL A 252 10.47 12.55 18.25
C VAL A 252 11.09 12.71 16.88
N CYS A 253 10.46 13.48 16.01
CA CYS A 253 11.00 13.87 14.72
C CYS A 253 11.33 15.36 14.73
N VAL A 254 12.57 15.72 14.35
CA VAL A 254 12.96 17.13 14.18
C VAL A 254 13.44 17.35 12.76
N THR A 255 12.87 18.36 12.09
CA THR A 255 13.19 18.71 10.70
C THR A 255 13.58 20.17 10.57
N ALA A 256 14.50 20.46 9.65
CA ALA A 256 14.89 21.82 9.29
C ALA A 256 15.41 21.87 7.85
N TYR A 257 15.30 23.04 7.21
CA TYR A 257 15.76 23.27 5.85
C TYR A 257 17.27 23.01 5.71
N ASN A 258 17.66 22.19 4.73
CA ASN A 258 19.03 21.74 4.52
C ASN A 258 19.65 20.92 5.68
N TYR A 259 18.85 20.34 6.57
CA TYR A 259 19.33 19.42 7.61
C TYR A 259 18.81 17.99 7.42
N ILE A 260 19.58 17.01 7.86
CA ILE A 260 19.14 15.61 7.95
C ILE A 260 18.08 15.53 9.06
N PRO A 261 16.89 14.96 8.81
CA PRO A 261 15.88 14.78 9.86
C PRO A 261 16.44 13.96 11.02
N TYR A 262 16.21 14.43 12.24
CA TYR A 262 16.49 13.65 13.45
C TYR A 262 15.26 12.82 13.81
N ILE A 263 15.46 11.56 14.17
CA ILE A 263 14.41 10.68 14.71
C ILE A 263 14.95 10.03 16.00
N GLY A 264 14.22 10.19 17.10
CA GLY A 264 14.55 9.64 18.41
C GLY A 264 13.33 9.06 19.13
N ASP A 265 13.56 8.35 20.23
CA ASP A 265 12.54 7.58 20.95
C ASP A 265 12.41 8.04 22.40
N ILE A 266 11.18 8.15 22.90
CA ILE A 266 10.87 8.40 24.31
C ILE A 266 10.01 7.26 24.84
N LEU A 267 10.48 6.56 25.87
CA LEU A 267 9.70 5.53 26.55
C LEU A 267 8.68 6.15 27.51
N VAL A 268 7.43 5.73 27.43
CA VAL A 268 6.41 6.05 28.43
C VAL A 268 6.55 5.07 29.59
N ALA A 269 7.16 5.51 30.68
CA ALA A 269 7.27 4.80 31.94
C ALA A 269 5.93 4.76 32.70
N GLY A 270 5.75 3.70 33.49
CA GLY A 270 4.52 3.42 34.24
C GLY A 270 3.97 2.03 33.92
N THR A 271 2.86 1.67 34.56
CA THR A 271 2.12 0.45 34.24
C THR A 271 1.17 0.72 33.08
N SER A 272 1.12 -0.17 32.07
CA SER A 272 0.04 -0.13 31.09
C SER A 272 -1.30 -0.24 31.81
N THR A 273 -2.23 0.67 31.51
CA THR A 273 -3.60 0.57 32.01
C THR A 273 -4.47 -0.30 31.10
N ASN A 274 -4.07 -0.52 29.85
CA ASN A 274 -4.79 -1.34 28.88
C ASN A 274 -4.54 -2.85 29.06
N PRO A 275 -5.50 -3.71 28.62
CA PRO A 275 -5.23 -5.12 28.40
C PRO A 275 -4.09 -5.31 27.39
N LEU A 276 -3.38 -6.42 27.50
CA LEU A 276 -2.23 -6.75 26.66
C LEU A 276 -2.58 -7.90 25.71
N ASN A 277 -1.80 -8.06 24.64
CA ASN A 277 -1.89 -9.20 23.71
C ASN A 277 -3.31 -9.45 23.16
N PHE A 278 -4.09 -8.39 22.92
CA PHE A 278 -5.45 -8.54 22.41
C PHE A 278 -5.44 -9.02 20.96
N THR A 279 -6.04 -10.17 20.70
CA THR A 279 -6.09 -10.80 19.38
C THR A 279 -7.50 -11.27 19.05
N ALA A 280 -7.78 -11.38 17.75
CA ALA A 280 -9.01 -11.93 17.20
C ALA A 280 -8.65 -12.96 16.13
N THR A 281 -9.21 -14.16 16.23
CA THR A 281 -8.93 -15.29 15.34
C THR A 281 -10.24 -15.80 14.76
N SER A 282 -10.33 -15.86 13.43
CA SER A 282 -11.45 -16.47 12.73
C SER A 282 -11.46 -17.98 12.92
N ILE A 283 -12.57 -18.54 13.41
CA ILE A 283 -12.70 -19.98 13.68
C ILE A 283 -13.62 -20.65 12.67
N SER A 284 -14.75 -20.03 12.34
CA SER A 284 -15.74 -20.57 11.42
C SER A 284 -16.47 -19.46 10.67
N GLN A 285 -17.50 -19.83 9.92
CA GLN A 285 -18.42 -18.91 9.26
C GLN A 285 -19.18 -18.02 10.23
N SER A 286 -19.32 -18.45 11.49
CA SER A 286 -20.15 -17.76 12.47
C SER A 286 -19.45 -17.54 13.80
N GLN A 287 -18.13 -17.74 13.87
CA GLN A 287 -17.36 -17.62 15.11
C GLN A 287 -16.00 -16.95 14.91
N ILE A 288 -15.72 -15.99 15.80
CA ILE A 288 -14.40 -15.41 16.03
C ILE A 288 -14.06 -15.59 17.52
N ASP A 289 -12.89 -16.14 17.80
CA ASP A 289 -12.36 -16.23 19.15
C ASP A 289 -11.43 -15.07 19.45
N LEU A 290 -11.57 -14.50 20.65
CA LEU A 290 -10.81 -13.39 21.14
C LEU A 290 -9.97 -13.85 22.33
N SER A 291 -8.73 -13.37 22.40
CA SER A 291 -7.87 -13.61 23.57
C SER A 291 -7.08 -12.35 23.95
N TRP A 292 -6.77 -12.21 25.24
CA TRP A 292 -5.98 -11.11 25.79
C TRP A 292 -5.30 -11.53 27.09
N SER A 293 -4.43 -10.69 27.61
CA SER A 293 -3.93 -10.75 28.99
C SER A 293 -4.44 -9.52 29.74
N LEU A 294 -4.79 -9.68 31.02
CA LEU A 294 -5.11 -8.53 31.85
C LEU A 294 -3.86 -7.65 32.03
N ASN A 295 -4.08 -6.38 32.36
CA ASN A 295 -2.98 -5.50 32.69
C ASN A 295 -2.27 -5.95 34.00
N SER A 296 -1.12 -5.36 34.31
CA SER A 296 -0.35 -5.71 35.53
C SER A 296 -1.12 -5.56 36.86
N SER A 297 -2.19 -4.78 36.87
CA SER A 297 -3.08 -4.59 38.02
C SER A 297 -4.25 -5.57 38.05
N ASN A 298 -4.29 -6.55 37.12
CA ASN A 298 -5.37 -7.53 36.95
C ASN A 298 -6.77 -6.89 36.86
N ASN A 299 -6.86 -5.70 36.25
CA ASN A 299 -8.16 -5.03 36.10
C ASN A 299 -9.09 -5.86 35.19
N PRO A 300 -10.40 -5.98 35.54
CA PRO A 300 -11.42 -6.53 34.64
C PRO A 300 -11.45 -5.79 33.30
N VAL A 301 -12.13 -6.36 32.31
CA VAL A 301 -12.23 -5.80 30.97
C VAL A 301 -13.67 -5.58 30.52
N LEU A 302 -13.84 -4.56 29.68
CA LEU A 302 -15.05 -4.30 28.90
C LEU A 302 -14.71 -4.53 27.42
N LEU A 303 -15.36 -5.52 26.80
CA LEU A 303 -15.15 -5.85 25.39
C LEU A 303 -16.37 -5.41 24.56
N VAL A 304 -16.08 -4.69 23.49
CA VAL A 304 -17.08 -4.22 22.53
C VAL A 304 -16.74 -4.66 21.12
N TYR A 305 -17.76 -4.84 20.29
CA TYR A 305 -17.61 -5.11 18.87
C TYR A 305 -18.43 -4.15 18.01
N ASN A 306 -18.05 -4.03 16.74
CA ASN A 306 -18.78 -3.30 15.72
C ASN A 306 -18.50 -3.93 14.33
N THR A 307 -19.41 -3.77 13.37
CA THR A 307 -19.21 -4.14 11.96
C THR A 307 -18.51 -3.05 11.15
N THR A 308 -18.33 -1.87 11.75
CA THR A 308 -17.50 -0.79 11.22
C THR A 308 -16.34 -0.50 12.18
N ASN A 309 -15.21 0.01 11.68
CA ASN A 309 -14.06 0.35 12.52
C ASN A 309 -14.25 1.68 13.27
N THR A 310 -15.36 1.80 14.00
CA THR A 310 -15.73 3.00 14.76
C THR A 310 -16.15 2.62 16.17
N PHE A 311 -15.56 3.27 17.16
CA PHE A 311 -15.83 3.00 18.57
C PHE A 311 -15.93 4.30 19.35
N GLY A 312 -16.90 4.35 20.25
CA GLY A 312 -16.97 5.34 21.31
C GLY A 312 -15.96 5.10 22.42
N THR A 313 -15.92 6.04 23.36
CA THR A 313 -15.15 5.93 24.60
C THR A 313 -16.12 5.71 25.76
N PRO A 314 -15.96 4.64 26.57
CA PRO A 314 -16.76 4.45 27.78
C PRO A 314 -16.69 5.69 28.68
N THR A 315 -17.83 6.14 29.18
CA THR A 315 -17.89 7.29 30.09
C THR A 315 -17.45 6.86 31.49
N SER A 316 -16.49 7.59 32.09
CA SER A 316 -16.02 7.30 33.45
C SER A 316 -17.16 7.45 34.48
N GLY A 317 -17.23 6.53 35.43
CA GLY A 317 -18.28 6.46 36.45
C GLY A 317 -19.55 5.72 36.02
N THR A 318 -19.72 5.41 34.74
CA THR A 318 -20.86 4.64 34.23
C THR A 318 -20.61 3.14 34.34
N THR A 319 -21.58 2.38 34.86
CA THR A 319 -21.55 0.91 34.78
C THR A 319 -22.22 0.46 33.49
N TYR A 320 -21.56 -0.42 32.73
CA TYR A 320 -22.07 -0.98 31.49
C TYR A 320 -22.43 -2.48 31.60
N ASN A 321 -23.51 -2.89 30.94
CA ASN A 321 -23.98 -4.27 30.86
C ASN A 321 -23.86 -4.82 29.43
N VAL A 322 -23.76 -6.15 29.30
CA VAL A 322 -23.76 -6.84 28.00
C VAL A 322 -25.04 -6.52 27.23
N GLY A 323 -24.90 -6.26 25.92
CA GLY A 323 -25.98 -5.85 25.02
C GLY A 323 -26.18 -4.34 24.90
N GLN A 324 -25.59 -3.52 25.80
CA GLN A 324 -25.65 -2.06 25.67
C GLN A 324 -24.67 -1.55 24.59
N THR A 325 -24.93 -0.33 24.12
CA THR A 325 -24.05 0.38 23.18
C THR A 325 -23.28 1.51 23.86
N ILE A 326 -22.10 1.82 23.35
CA ILE A 326 -21.31 2.99 23.75
C ILE A 326 -21.65 4.15 22.80
N ASN A 327 -21.83 5.35 23.35
CA ASN A 327 -22.00 6.55 22.55
C ASN A 327 -20.74 6.78 21.69
N GLY A 328 -20.91 6.91 20.37
CA GLY A 328 -19.82 6.92 19.38
C GLY A 328 -19.56 5.57 18.69
N GLY A 329 -20.22 4.49 19.12
CA GLY A 329 -20.22 3.20 18.43
C GLY A 329 -19.67 2.04 19.28
N GLY A 330 -20.11 0.84 18.94
CA GLY A 330 -19.73 -0.42 19.61
C GLY A 330 -20.81 -0.96 20.53
N THR A 331 -21.03 -2.27 20.44
CA THR A 331 -21.95 -3.05 21.28
C THR A 331 -21.14 -3.91 22.25
N ILE A 332 -21.56 -3.93 23.51
CA ILE A 332 -20.87 -4.63 24.60
C ILE A 332 -21.22 -6.11 24.56
N ILE A 333 -20.20 -6.96 24.47
CA ILE A 333 -20.35 -8.42 24.43
C ILE A 333 -19.75 -9.12 25.64
N TYR A 334 -18.86 -8.45 26.38
CA TYR A 334 -18.30 -9.01 27.60
C TYR A 334 -17.92 -7.93 28.61
N ASN A 335 -18.16 -8.21 29.89
CA ASN A 335 -17.73 -7.41 31.04
C ASN A 335 -17.33 -8.37 32.18
N GLY A 336 -16.04 -8.43 32.52
CA GLY A 336 -15.52 -9.35 33.54
C GLY A 336 -14.01 -9.56 33.47
N SER A 337 -13.49 -10.58 34.17
CA SER A 337 -12.03 -10.81 34.32
C SER A 337 -11.48 -12.02 33.54
N ASN A 338 -12.26 -12.63 32.66
CA ASN A 338 -11.75 -13.69 31.78
C ASN A 338 -10.72 -13.10 30.81
N THR A 339 -9.96 -14.00 30.19
CA THR A 339 -8.91 -13.68 29.21
C THR A 339 -9.21 -14.17 27.81
N THR A 340 -10.38 -14.78 27.61
CA THR A 340 -10.88 -15.29 26.33
C THR A 340 -12.38 -15.06 26.18
N PHE A 341 -12.84 -14.94 24.93
CA PHE A 341 -14.25 -14.86 24.59
C PHE A 341 -14.51 -15.40 23.18
N SER A 342 -15.49 -16.30 23.05
CA SER A 342 -15.95 -16.81 21.75
C SER A 342 -17.17 -16.03 21.27
N HIS A 343 -17.00 -15.20 20.25
CA HIS A 343 -18.09 -14.45 19.65
C HIS A 343 -18.73 -15.30 18.55
N THR A 344 -19.87 -15.93 18.89
CA THR A 344 -20.62 -16.84 18.00
C THR A 344 -21.85 -16.15 17.41
N GLY A 345 -22.51 -16.81 16.44
CA GLY A 345 -23.72 -16.30 15.79
C GLY A 345 -23.44 -15.16 14.80
N LEU A 346 -22.22 -15.11 14.26
CA LEU A 346 -21.79 -14.11 13.30
C LEU A 346 -22.22 -14.45 11.87
N ASN A 347 -22.26 -13.45 11.01
CA ASN A 347 -22.48 -13.64 9.58
C ASN A 347 -21.19 -14.13 8.91
N SER A 348 -21.33 -14.99 7.89
CA SER A 348 -20.20 -15.47 7.08
C SER A 348 -19.54 -14.34 6.31
N ASN A 349 -18.25 -14.51 6.00
CA ASN A 349 -17.45 -13.58 5.21
C ASN A 349 -17.57 -12.10 5.65
N THR A 350 -17.69 -11.86 6.96
CA THR A 350 -17.95 -10.53 7.52
C THR A 350 -16.82 -10.14 8.47
N THR A 351 -16.24 -8.96 8.26
CA THR A 351 -15.23 -8.40 9.17
C THR A 351 -15.90 -7.79 10.40
N TYR A 352 -15.47 -8.25 11.56
CA TYR A 352 -15.85 -7.68 12.85
C TYR A 352 -14.64 -6.99 13.48
N TYR A 353 -14.87 -5.77 13.94
CA TYR A 353 -13.92 -4.98 14.68
C TYR A 353 -14.24 -5.11 16.16
N TYR A 354 -13.20 -5.14 16.98
CA TYR A 354 -13.31 -5.24 18.42
C TYR A 354 -12.46 -4.19 19.10
N LYS A 355 -12.92 -3.71 20.25
CA LYS A 355 -12.14 -2.88 21.16
C LYS A 355 -12.32 -3.37 22.58
N ILE A 356 -11.23 -3.49 23.34
CA ILE A 356 -11.24 -3.95 24.71
C ILE A 356 -10.61 -2.89 25.63
N PHE A 357 -11.28 -2.60 26.74
CA PHE A 357 -10.87 -1.62 27.74
C PHE A 357 -10.63 -2.32 29.07
N SER A 358 -9.68 -1.85 29.87
CA SER A 358 -9.61 -2.22 31.29
C SER A 358 -10.55 -1.35 32.11
N ILE A 359 -11.20 -1.95 33.10
CA ILE A 359 -12.10 -1.32 34.07
C ILE A 359 -11.32 -1.13 35.37
N MET A 360 -10.93 0.11 35.63
CA MET A 360 -10.20 0.52 36.82
C MET A 360 -11.16 0.95 37.93
N THR A 361 -10.62 1.18 39.13
CA THR A 361 -11.38 1.60 40.31
C THR A 361 -12.27 2.81 40.02
N GLY A 362 -13.51 2.78 40.51
CA GLY A 362 -14.50 3.85 40.27
C GLY A 362 -15.12 3.85 38.88
N ASN A 363 -15.07 2.73 38.14
CA ASN A 363 -15.54 2.62 36.75
C ASN A 363 -14.86 3.64 35.83
N THR A 364 -13.56 3.80 36.01
CA THR A 364 -12.72 4.51 35.04
C THR A 364 -12.24 3.50 34.00
N TYR A 365 -12.13 3.92 32.75
CA TYR A 365 -11.81 3.02 31.63
C TYR A 365 -10.49 3.44 30.98
N SER A 366 -9.67 2.47 30.59
CA SER A 366 -8.46 2.73 29.82
C SER A 366 -8.79 3.25 28.41
N THR A 367 -7.80 3.63 27.60
CA THR A 367 -8.07 4.11 26.22
C THR A 367 -8.57 3.03 25.27
N GLY A 368 -8.32 1.77 25.64
CA GLY A 368 -8.67 0.55 24.94
C GLY A 368 -7.72 0.19 23.81
N VAL A 369 -7.65 -1.10 23.50
CA VAL A 369 -6.89 -1.67 22.38
C VAL A 369 -7.82 -2.39 21.43
N THR A 370 -7.48 -2.42 20.14
CA THR A 370 -8.34 -2.96 19.08
C THR A 370 -7.79 -4.23 18.45
N ALA A 371 -8.68 -5.11 18.01
CA ALA A 371 -8.38 -6.27 17.17
C ALA A 371 -9.52 -6.45 16.16
N GLN A 372 -9.29 -7.20 15.09
CA GLN A 372 -10.32 -7.50 14.09
C GLN A 372 -10.08 -8.87 13.47
N ALA A 373 -11.13 -9.52 13.02
CA ALA A 373 -11.06 -10.73 12.22
C ALA A 373 -12.26 -10.80 11.28
N THR A 374 -12.12 -11.58 10.21
CA THR A 374 -13.18 -11.84 9.23
C THR A 374 -13.60 -13.29 9.38
N THR A 375 -14.89 -13.55 9.61
CA THR A 375 -15.43 -14.91 9.63
C THR A 375 -15.17 -15.62 8.30
N LEU A 376 -15.09 -16.96 8.33
CA LEU A 376 -14.88 -17.73 7.11
C LEU A 376 -16.08 -17.56 6.15
N PRO A 377 -15.87 -17.66 4.83
CA PRO A 377 -16.99 -17.71 3.89
C PRO A 377 -17.75 -19.02 4.00
N ASP A 378 -19.02 -19.00 3.58
CA ASP A 378 -19.80 -20.23 3.44
C ASP A 378 -19.13 -21.18 2.43
N PRO A 379 -19.18 -22.50 2.68
CA PRO A 379 -18.68 -23.48 1.72
C PRO A 379 -19.44 -23.35 0.39
N ILE A 380 -18.75 -23.63 -0.71
CA ILE A 380 -19.36 -23.60 -2.05
C ILE A 380 -20.34 -24.79 -2.15
N SER A 381 -21.63 -24.48 -2.34
CA SER A 381 -22.67 -25.47 -2.67
C SER A 381 -22.53 -25.93 -4.13
N GLY A 382 -22.66 -27.23 -4.40
CA GLY A 382 -22.77 -27.77 -5.77
C GLY A 382 -21.49 -28.33 -6.43
N PHE A 383 -20.37 -28.44 -5.70
CA PHE A 383 -19.12 -29.03 -6.20
C PHE A 383 -18.95 -30.49 -5.72
N SER A 384 -19.79 -31.40 -6.20
CA SER A 384 -19.66 -32.85 -5.99
C SER A 384 -20.17 -33.60 -7.22
N LEU A 385 -19.52 -34.71 -7.55
CA LEU A 385 -19.97 -35.67 -8.56
C LEU A 385 -19.83 -37.09 -7.98
N ASP A 386 -20.96 -37.67 -7.60
CA ASP A 386 -21.08 -39.05 -7.09
C ASP A 386 -21.68 -40.01 -8.12
N PHE A 387 -22.05 -39.50 -9.31
CA PHE A 387 -22.66 -40.24 -10.43
C PHE A 387 -24.07 -40.80 -10.14
N GLU A 388 -24.61 -40.60 -8.95
CA GLU A 388 -25.91 -41.18 -8.55
C GLU A 388 -27.09 -40.52 -9.27
N ALA A 389 -26.93 -39.26 -9.70
CA ALA A 389 -27.96 -38.57 -10.50
C ALA A 389 -27.97 -38.97 -11.99
N CYS A 390 -26.92 -39.65 -12.47
CA CYS A 390 -26.80 -40.07 -13.86
C CYS A 390 -27.62 -41.33 -14.14
N ALA A 391 -28.07 -41.50 -15.39
CA ALA A 391 -28.56 -42.79 -15.84
C ALA A 391 -27.39 -43.79 -15.93
N ASP A 392 -27.69 -45.08 -15.74
CA ASP A 392 -26.69 -46.13 -15.95
C ASP A 392 -26.13 -46.02 -17.38
N TRP A 393 -24.80 -46.13 -17.49
CA TRP A 393 -24.03 -46.07 -18.75
C TRP A 393 -24.00 -44.69 -19.42
N SER A 394 -24.48 -43.64 -18.75
CA SER A 394 -24.42 -42.26 -19.28
C SER A 394 -22.99 -41.75 -19.39
N THR A 395 -22.69 -41.01 -20.46
CA THR A 395 -21.46 -40.22 -20.61
C THR A 395 -21.72 -38.71 -20.45
N ASP A 396 -22.98 -38.31 -20.23
CA ASP A 396 -23.38 -36.94 -19.90
C ASP A 396 -23.39 -36.74 -18.37
N PHE A 397 -22.54 -35.82 -17.92
CA PHE A 397 -22.38 -35.44 -16.51
C PHE A 397 -22.68 -33.97 -16.27
N THR A 398 -23.42 -33.31 -17.16
CA THR A 398 -23.72 -31.86 -17.10
C THR A 398 -24.11 -31.44 -15.68
N PRO A 399 -23.40 -30.45 -15.08
CA PRO A 399 -22.48 -29.51 -15.71
C PRO A 399 -21.00 -29.94 -15.79
N TRP A 400 -20.64 -31.15 -15.35
CA TRP A 400 -19.30 -31.72 -15.55
C TRP A 400 -19.11 -32.18 -16.99
N THR A 401 -17.88 -32.11 -17.48
CA THR A 401 -17.53 -32.50 -18.85
C THR A 401 -16.77 -33.81 -18.84
N SER A 402 -17.25 -34.82 -19.58
CA SER A 402 -16.50 -36.01 -19.96
C SER A 402 -15.85 -35.72 -21.33
N TYR A 403 -14.52 -35.68 -21.39
CA TYR A 403 -13.76 -35.40 -22.61
C TYR A 403 -13.00 -36.65 -23.04
N ASP A 404 -13.33 -37.14 -24.23
CA ASP A 404 -12.62 -38.19 -24.95
C ASP A 404 -11.60 -37.53 -25.89
N GLY A 405 -10.32 -37.67 -25.57
CA GLY A 405 -9.26 -36.93 -26.24
C GLY A 405 -8.72 -37.61 -27.49
N ASP A 406 -8.82 -38.93 -27.57
CA ASP A 406 -8.27 -39.73 -28.67
C ASP A 406 -9.35 -40.32 -29.58
N GLY A 407 -10.61 -40.34 -29.12
CA GLY A 407 -11.77 -40.87 -29.83
C GLY A 407 -11.68 -42.37 -30.07
N LYS A 408 -10.87 -43.10 -29.31
CA LYS A 408 -10.58 -44.51 -29.53
C LYS A 408 -11.50 -45.40 -28.73
N ASN A 409 -11.82 -46.55 -29.33
CA ASN A 409 -12.55 -47.60 -28.64
C ASN A 409 -11.75 -48.13 -27.45
N THR A 410 -12.43 -48.40 -26.35
CA THR A 410 -11.81 -48.96 -25.14
C THR A 410 -11.60 -50.47 -25.27
N TYR A 411 -10.76 -51.05 -24.40
CA TYR A 411 -10.71 -52.50 -24.23
C TYR A 411 -12.08 -53.07 -23.80
N GLN A 412 -12.30 -54.32 -24.17
CA GLN A 412 -13.40 -55.15 -23.66
C GLN A 412 -12.91 -55.95 -22.45
N SER A 413 -13.80 -56.24 -21.51
CA SER A 413 -13.53 -56.99 -20.29
C SER A 413 -14.05 -58.42 -20.41
N SER A 414 -13.30 -59.39 -19.88
CA SER A 414 -13.83 -60.73 -19.59
C SER A 414 -14.56 -60.79 -18.25
N ASP A 415 -14.41 -59.76 -17.41
CA ASP A 415 -14.80 -59.76 -16.00
C ASP A 415 -16.08 -58.94 -15.75
N CYS A 416 -16.52 -58.15 -16.73
CA CYS A 416 -17.68 -57.27 -16.67
C CYS A 416 -18.47 -57.36 -17.99
N ASP A 417 -19.79 -57.23 -17.94
CA ASP A 417 -20.65 -57.11 -19.14
C ASP A 417 -21.53 -55.87 -18.99
N PHE A 418 -21.38 -54.88 -19.87
CA PHE A 418 -22.10 -53.60 -19.75
C PHE A 418 -22.42 -52.96 -21.11
N THR A 419 -23.43 -52.09 -21.10
CA THR A 419 -23.80 -51.35 -22.31
C THR A 419 -22.76 -50.28 -22.63
N GLY A 420 -22.26 -50.27 -23.87
CA GLY A 420 -21.19 -49.37 -24.31
C GLY A 420 -19.79 -49.95 -24.20
N GLU A 421 -19.65 -51.23 -23.83
CA GLU A 421 -18.38 -51.93 -23.83
C GLU A 421 -17.71 -51.92 -25.22
N GLY A 422 -16.42 -51.59 -25.25
CA GLY A 422 -15.63 -51.53 -26.48
C GLY A 422 -15.94 -50.32 -27.38
N THR A 423 -16.74 -49.36 -26.90
CA THR A 423 -17.00 -48.09 -27.60
C THR A 423 -16.04 -47.00 -27.12
N ALA A 424 -15.94 -45.90 -27.87
CA ALA A 424 -15.13 -44.75 -27.48
C ALA A 424 -15.89 -43.87 -26.46
N PHE A 425 -15.26 -43.61 -25.32
CA PHE A 425 -15.72 -42.67 -24.30
C PHE A 425 -14.59 -42.32 -23.34
N GLY A 426 -14.60 -41.10 -22.80
CA GLY A 426 -13.64 -40.71 -21.76
C GLY A 426 -14.02 -41.28 -20.39
N PHE A 427 -15.20 -40.92 -19.90
CA PHE A 427 -15.79 -41.44 -18.66
C PHE A 427 -17.26 -41.83 -18.84
N MET A 428 -17.67 -42.87 -18.12
CA MET A 428 -19.05 -43.39 -18.08
C MET A 428 -19.55 -43.53 -16.63
N ALA A 429 -20.82 -43.16 -16.37
CA ALA A 429 -21.53 -43.47 -15.14
C ALA A 429 -21.83 -44.97 -15.11
N PHE A 430 -20.92 -45.71 -14.49
CA PHE A 430 -20.87 -47.15 -14.51
C PHE A 430 -21.57 -47.70 -13.27
N ASN A 431 -22.36 -48.76 -13.44
CA ASN A 431 -23.04 -49.46 -12.36
C ASN A 431 -22.42 -50.87 -12.18
N PRO A 432 -21.44 -51.02 -11.29
CA PRO A 432 -20.71 -52.28 -11.15
C PRO A 432 -21.59 -53.47 -10.79
N SER A 433 -22.67 -53.23 -10.02
CA SER A 433 -23.60 -54.29 -9.62
C SER A 433 -24.39 -54.85 -10.80
N LEU A 434 -24.76 -54.02 -11.77
CA LEU A 434 -25.42 -54.48 -13.00
C LEU A 434 -24.42 -55.12 -13.97
N ALA A 435 -23.19 -54.61 -14.00
CA ALA A 435 -22.12 -55.15 -14.85
C ALA A 435 -21.53 -56.47 -14.32
N GLY A 436 -21.94 -56.92 -13.13
CA GLY A 436 -21.48 -58.16 -12.51
C GLY A 436 -20.03 -58.11 -12.00
N CYS A 437 -19.52 -56.93 -11.65
CA CYS A 437 -18.10 -56.73 -11.33
C CYS A 437 -17.86 -56.18 -9.91
N PHE A 438 -16.89 -55.27 -9.74
CA PHE A 438 -16.40 -54.78 -8.43
C PHE A 438 -17.48 -54.04 -7.62
N THR A 439 -17.17 -53.61 -6.39
CA THR A 439 -18.09 -52.84 -5.55
C THR A 439 -17.74 -51.35 -5.55
N THR A 440 -18.75 -50.48 -5.50
CA THR A 440 -18.59 -49.03 -5.39
C THR A 440 -18.15 -48.62 -3.98
N HIS A 441 -17.45 -47.49 -3.85
CA HIS A 441 -17.12 -46.91 -2.55
C HIS A 441 -18.37 -46.40 -1.81
N GLY A 442 -19.34 -45.84 -2.54
CA GLY A 442 -20.66 -45.44 -2.07
C GLY A 442 -21.63 -45.39 -3.24
N GLY A 443 -22.94 -45.43 -2.95
CA GLY A 443 -23.97 -45.41 -3.99
C GLY A 443 -24.00 -46.66 -4.88
N GLN A 444 -24.76 -46.60 -5.97
CA GLN A 444 -24.88 -47.67 -6.97
C GLN A 444 -23.95 -47.47 -8.17
N ARG A 445 -23.53 -46.23 -8.43
CA ARG A 445 -22.76 -45.83 -9.61
C ARG A 445 -21.41 -45.23 -9.22
N CYS A 446 -20.50 -45.25 -10.18
CA CYS A 446 -19.22 -44.55 -10.13
C CYS A 446 -18.80 -44.13 -11.54
N GLY A 447 -17.89 -43.16 -11.65
CA GLY A 447 -17.22 -42.87 -12.93
C GLY A 447 -16.20 -43.94 -13.25
N VAL A 448 -16.26 -44.51 -14.45
CA VAL A 448 -15.22 -45.41 -14.98
C VAL A 448 -14.59 -44.81 -16.23
N SER A 449 -13.28 -45.02 -16.37
CA SER A 449 -12.52 -44.81 -17.61
C SER A 449 -11.75 -46.10 -17.91
N ILE A 450 -11.67 -46.48 -19.17
CA ILE A 450 -11.07 -47.74 -19.62
C ILE A 450 -9.99 -47.43 -20.65
N CYS A 451 -8.86 -48.13 -20.59
CA CYS A 451 -7.75 -47.89 -21.52
C CYS A 451 -8.15 -48.12 -23.01
N PRO A 452 -7.55 -47.37 -23.95
CA PRO A 452 -7.76 -47.56 -25.38
C PRO A 452 -7.30 -48.95 -25.86
N VAL A 453 -8.04 -49.54 -26.79
CA VAL A 453 -7.81 -50.91 -27.30
C VAL A 453 -6.45 -51.11 -27.97
N ASP A 454 -5.79 -50.04 -28.41
CA ASP A 454 -4.47 -50.06 -29.02
C ASP A 454 -3.31 -49.93 -28.00
N ALA A 455 -3.61 -50.00 -26.70
CA ALA A 455 -2.68 -49.87 -25.58
C ALA A 455 -1.93 -48.53 -25.52
N THR A 456 -2.42 -47.50 -26.22
CA THR A 456 -1.88 -46.14 -26.05
C THR A 456 -2.32 -45.53 -24.72
N GLU A 457 -1.58 -44.51 -24.27
CA GLU A 457 -1.95 -43.77 -23.06
C GLU A 457 -3.28 -43.04 -23.29
N SER A 458 -4.25 -43.24 -22.38
CA SER A 458 -5.50 -42.48 -22.39
C SER A 458 -5.21 -41.00 -22.14
N ASN A 459 -5.82 -40.14 -22.95
CA ASN A 459 -5.82 -38.69 -22.79
C ASN A 459 -7.22 -38.19 -22.48
N ASP A 460 -8.00 -38.99 -21.75
CA ASP A 460 -9.39 -38.72 -21.39
C ASP A 460 -9.51 -38.05 -20.03
N TRP A 461 -10.48 -37.13 -19.92
CA TRP A 461 -10.60 -36.27 -18.75
C TRP A 461 -12.05 -36.18 -18.28
N ILE A 462 -12.22 -36.17 -16.96
CA ILE A 462 -13.42 -35.65 -16.32
C ILE A 462 -13.12 -34.27 -15.75
N ILE A 463 -13.84 -33.26 -16.19
CA ILE A 463 -13.56 -31.85 -15.94
C ILE A 463 -14.73 -31.23 -15.19
N SER A 464 -14.45 -30.66 -14.02
CA SER A 464 -15.46 -29.95 -13.25
C SER A 464 -15.85 -28.63 -13.92
N PRO A 465 -17.02 -28.06 -13.59
CA PRO A 465 -17.22 -26.62 -13.75
C PRO A 465 -16.05 -25.84 -13.14
N GLN A 466 -15.71 -24.69 -13.71
CA GLN A 466 -14.63 -23.86 -13.19
C GLN A 466 -14.92 -23.47 -11.74
N ILE A 467 -13.99 -23.80 -10.85
CA ILE A 467 -14.04 -23.40 -9.44
C ILE A 467 -12.87 -22.49 -9.09
N GLN A 468 -13.14 -21.47 -8.28
CA GLN A 468 -12.10 -20.63 -7.69
C GLN A 468 -11.74 -21.17 -6.30
N MET A 469 -10.58 -21.82 -6.20
CA MET A 469 -10.01 -22.24 -4.93
C MET A 469 -9.56 -21.00 -4.14
N ARG A 470 -10.03 -20.87 -2.90
CA ARG A 470 -9.60 -19.82 -1.97
C ARG A 470 -8.44 -20.31 -1.10
N GLU A 471 -7.88 -19.41 -0.30
CA GLU A 471 -6.83 -19.74 0.67
C GLU A 471 -7.30 -20.87 1.61
N ASN A 472 -6.47 -21.90 1.78
CA ASN A 472 -6.77 -23.16 2.48
C ASN A 472 -7.86 -24.07 1.84
N GLY A 473 -8.21 -23.89 0.56
CA GLY A 473 -9.12 -24.80 -0.14
C GLY A 473 -8.53 -26.21 -0.33
N SER A 474 -9.36 -27.25 -0.16
CA SER A 474 -8.98 -28.65 -0.41
C SER A 474 -10.01 -29.37 -1.30
N ILE A 475 -9.53 -30.29 -2.15
CA ILE A 475 -10.34 -31.21 -2.96
C ILE A 475 -10.01 -32.64 -2.54
N SER A 476 -11.02 -33.50 -2.44
CA SER A 476 -10.87 -34.93 -2.11
C SER A 476 -11.66 -35.79 -3.08
N PHE A 477 -11.12 -36.94 -3.48
CA PHE A 477 -11.79 -37.91 -4.34
C PHE A 477 -11.38 -39.34 -3.97
N TRP A 478 -12.20 -40.32 -4.36
CA TRP A 478 -11.93 -41.75 -4.21
C TRP A 478 -11.61 -42.35 -5.58
N VAL A 479 -10.50 -43.09 -5.70
CA VAL A 479 -10.11 -43.79 -6.93
C VAL A 479 -9.80 -45.23 -6.59
N TYR A 480 -10.26 -46.13 -7.45
CA TYR A 480 -9.92 -47.55 -7.45
C TYR A 480 -9.39 -47.93 -8.83
N SER A 481 -8.21 -48.54 -8.88
CA SER A 481 -7.60 -49.05 -10.12
C SER A 481 -7.48 -50.56 -10.01
N PRO A 482 -8.50 -51.33 -10.45
CA PRO A 482 -8.39 -52.78 -10.49
C PRO A 482 -7.40 -53.16 -11.58
N LYS A 483 -6.50 -54.10 -11.28
CA LYS A 483 -5.74 -54.81 -12.33
C LYS A 483 -6.62 -55.93 -12.86
N PRO A 484 -7.07 -55.90 -14.13
CA PRO A 484 -7.86 -57.00 -14.68
C PRO A 484 -7.06 -58.31 -14.64
N SER A 485 -7.74 -59.43 -14.41
CA SER A 485 -7.18 -60.74 -14.78
C SER A 485 -7.02 -60.75 -16.30
N THR A 486 -5.84 -61.15 -16.78
CA THR A 486 -5.50 -61.20 -18.21
C THR A 486 -6.50 -61.98 -19.05
#